data_AF-A0A323TZG6-F1
#
_entry.id   AF-A0A323TZG6-F1
#
_cell.length_a   1.000
_cell.length_b   1.000
_cell.length_c   1.000
_cell.angle_alpha   90.00
_cell.angle_beta   90.00
_cell.angle_gamma   90.00
#
_symmetry.space_group_name_H-M   'P 1'
#
loop_
_entity.id
_entity.type
_entity.pdbx_description
1 polymer ?
#
loop_
_entity_poly.entity_id
_entity_poly.type
_entity_poly.pdbx_seq_one_letter_code
_entity_poly.pdbx_strand_id
1 'polypeptide(L)'
;MILRKKLLALVGLAALFLAGCSSGLRDPLAEVPQAEEDFKAQLLPLFDEAEGLLGDLMPTRVGAQSTFPRSLTVASDDEGIVLITSPRSWTPPTSIEELNGKPLFIKIRCTSTGKCHVWLGELMSDGQQGYRMTWYGDKDSSGRRLRTTTEAQVEVGQSKPPIPPCKFYPCYSKKWVKFPNGQWGWVYDILIWPNNPTFIAHILAPFPSDLPGQPLQGTLNTDPLVGKLRGVVDNLRKPYEVEWPPAILLREDKALAFAPYKNPKLSQAQKPEELLNQDLGLLYLRLGDATRVLSLKLVQDGEEYFLAATDLKNPSQGARFKVGQVSMPCPPFECYAPSPLFLGIEDHLQASPTFQLGVGELLLDLIEIP
;
A
#
# COMPACT_ATOMS: atom_id res chain seq x y z
N MET A 1 -23.02 -56.47 -39.82
CA MET A 1 -22.72 -56.33 -38.37
C MET A 1 -21.33 -55.78 -38.05
N ILE A 2 -20.34 -55.88 -38.94
CA ILE A 2 -18.94 -55.48 -38.68
C ILE A 2 -18.70 -53.95 -38.77
N LEU A 3 -19.47 -53.23 -39.59
CA LEU A 3 -19.33 -51.77 -39.76
C LEU A 3 -19.76 -50.96 -38.52
N ARG A 4 -20.80 -51.38 -37.80
CA ARG A 4 -21.29 -50.68 -36.58
C ARG A 4 -20.30 -50.76 -35.42
N LYS A 5 -19.54 -51.86 -35.30
CA LYS A 5 -18.52 -52.02 -34.25
C LYS A 5 -17.28 -51.14 -34.48
N LYS A 6 -16.90 -50.90 -35.75
CA LYS A 6 -15.78 -50.01 -36.09
C LYS A 6 -16.10 -48.54 -35.87
N LEU A 7 -17.35 -48.12 -36.11
CA LEU A 7 -17.78 -46.73 -35.89
C LEU A 7 -17.87 -46.37 -34.38
N LEU A 8 -18.35 -47.30 -33.55
CA LEU A 8 -18.38 -47.14 -32.09
C LEU A 8 -16.99 -47.10 -31.45
N ALA A 9 -16.03 -47.87 -31.99
CA ALA A 9 -14.64 -47.83 -31.54
C ALA A 9 -13.94 -46.51 -31.90
N LEU A 10 -14.25 -45.91 -33.06
CA LEU A 10 -13.71 -44.60 -33.45
C LEU A 10 -14.32 -43.43 -32.65
N VAL A 11 -15.62 -43.50 -32.33
CA VAL A 11 -16.28 -42.50 -31.47
C VAL A 11 -15.79 -42.61 -30.03
N GLY A 12 -15.53 -43.82 -29.53
CA GLY A 12 -14.93 -44.05 -28.22
C GLY A 12 -13.48 -43.55 -28.10
N LEU A 13 -12.67 -43.70 -29.16
CA LEU A 13 -11.32 -43.12 -29.19
C LEU A 13 -11.34 -41.59 -29.30
N ALA A 14 -12.25 -41.01 -30.10
CA ALA A 14 -12.40 -39.56 -30.21
C ALA A 14 -12.89 -38.92 -28.89
N ALA A 15 -13.75 -39.60 -28.13
CA ALA A 15 -14.17 -39.18 -26.80
C ALA A 15 -13.02 -39.25 -25.77
N LEU A 16 -12.10 -40.20 -25.90
CA LEU A 16 -10.90 -40.29 -25.05
C LEU A 16 -9.85 -39.21 -25.39
N PHE A 17 -9.78 -38.75 -26.63
CA PHE A 17 -8.95 -37.58 -26.99
C PHE A 17 -9.58 -36.23 -26.60
N LEU A 18 -10.91 -36.16 -26.45
CA LEU A 18 -11.62 -34.96 -25.99
C LEU A 18 -11.79 -34.89 -24.46
N ALA A 19 -11.69 -36.02 -23.75
CA ALA A 19 -11.74 -36.09 -22.28
C ALA A 19 -10.35 -35.98 -21.61
N GLY A 20 -9.28 -35.86 -22.39
CA GLY A 20 -7.89 -35.88 -21.93
C GLY A 20 -7.14 -34.57 -22.11
N CYS A 21 -7.76 -33.42 -21.82
CA CYS A 21 -7.07 -32.13 -21.68
C CYS A 21 -7.84 -31.20 -20.71
N SER A 22 -8.32 -31.74 -19.59
CA SER A 22 -8.74 -30.93 -18.44
C SER A 22 -7.78 -31.12 -17.28
N SER A 23 -6.48 -30.89 -17.52
CA SER A 23 -5.66 -30.36 -16.44
C SER A 23 -6.29 -29.00 -16.12
N GLY A 24 -7.16 -28.97 -15.11
CA GLY A 24 -7.79 -27.73 -14.66
C GLY A 24 -6.70 -26.70 -14.51
N LEU A 25 -6.73 -25.67 -15.37
CA LEU A 25 -5.82 -24.53 -15.29
C LEU A 25 -6.10 -23.92 -13.92
N ARG A 26 -5.26 -24.30 -12.96
CA ARG A 26 -5.31 -23.77 -11.60
C ARG A 26 -5.15 -22.27 -11.75
N ASP A 27 -6.10 -21.51 -11.22
CA ASP A 27 -6.06 -20.06 -11.30
C ASP A 27 -4.70 -19.59 -10.75
N PRO A 28 -3.84 -18.94 -11.56
CA PRO A 28 -2.51 -18.54 -11.12
C PRO A 28 -2.57 -17.59 -9.91
N LEU A 29 -3.69 -16.86 -9.74
CA LEU A 29 -3.90 -15.95 -8.61
C LEU A 29 -4.35 -16.65 -7.32
N ALA A 30 -4.73 -17.92 -7.36
CA ALA A 30 -5.32 -18.60 -6.21
C ALA A 30 -4.40 -18.65 -4.98
N GLU A 31 -3.08 -18.63 -5.17
CA GLU A 31 -2.10 -18.70 -4.08
C GLU A 31 -1.62 -17.33 -3.59
N VAL A 32 -1.93 -16.24 -4.31
CA VAL A 32 -1.43 -14.89 -3.96
C VAL A 32 -2.06 -14.37 -2.66
N PRO A 33 -3.39 -14.45 -2.43
CA PRO A 33 -3.98 -13.99 -1.18
C PRO A 33 -3.41 -14.70 0.06
N GLN A 34 -3.16 -16.01 -0.03
CA GLN A 34 -2.54 -16.74 1.08
C GLN A 34 -1.11 -16.26 1.35
N ALA A 35 -0.33 -16.01 0.30
CA ALA A 35 1.02 -15.47 0.44
C ALA A 35 1.04 -14.05 1.05
N GLU A 36 0.02 -13.23 0.78
CA GLU A 36 -0.16 -11.95 1.46
C GLU A 36 -0.40 -12.12 2.95
N GLU A 37 -1.29 -13.03 3.34
CA GLU A 37 -1.59 -13.30 4.75
C GLU A 37 -0.39 -13.94 5.48
N ASP A 38 0.33 -14.85 4.83
CA ASP A 38 1.57 -15.44 5.35
C ASP A 38 2.66 -14.37 5.55
N PHE A 39 2.75 -13.40 4.64
CA PHE A 39 3.67 -12.27 4.76
C PHE A 39 3.25 -11.34 5.91
N LYS A 40 1.96 -11.00 6.03
CA LYS A 40 1.44 -10.22 7.17
C LYS A 40 1.71 -10.90 8.51
N ALA A 41 1.56 -12.22 8.58
CA ALA A 41 1.83 -13.00 9.79
C ALA A 41 3.30 -12.90 10.24
N GLN A 42 4.25 -12.81 9.29
CA GLN A 42 5.67 -12.62 9.58
C GLN A 42 5.99 -11.24 10.19
N LEU A 43 5.09 -10.26 10.06
CA LEU A 43 5.28 -8.92 10.63
C LEU A 43 5.01 -8.88 12.14
N LEU A 44 4.18 -9.79 12.65
CA LEU A 44 3.74 -9.76 14.05
C LEU A 44 4.90 -9.83 15.05
N PRO A 45 5.89 -10.74 14.92
CA PRO A 45 7.05 -10.78 15.81
C PRO A 45 7.88 -9.49 15.76
N LEU A 46 8.02 -8.88 14.58
CA LEU A 46 8.79 -7.66 14.39
C LEU A 46 8.13 -6.48 15.12
N PHE A 47 6.79 -6.43 15.10
CA PHE A 47 6.08 -5.42 15.86
C PHE A 47 6.11 -5.65 17.37
N ASP A 48 6.10 -6.91 17.82
CA ASP A 48 6.20 -7.24 19.24
C ASP A 48 7.56 -6.85 19.81
N GLU A 49 8.61 -7.07 19.02
CA GLU A 49 9.96 -6.57 19.32
C GLU A 49 9.98 -5.04 19.39
N ALA A 50 9.40 -4.37 18.38
CA ALA A 50 9.33 -2.91 18.35
C ALA A 50 8.64 -2.32 19.59
N GLU A 51 7.51 -2.87 20.00
CA GLU A 51 6.81 -2.42 21.20
C GLU A 51 7.61 -2.68 22.48
N GLY A 52 8.33 -3.81 22.55
CA GLY A 52 9.24 -4.09 23.65
C GLY A 52 10.37 -3.06 23.75
N LEU A 53 10.98 -2.73 22.61
CA LEU A 53 12.05 -1.73 22.53
C LEU A 53 11.55 -0.33 22.88
N LEU A 54 10.32 0.02 22.50
CA LEU A 54 9.69 1.31 22.77
C LEU A 54 8.89 1.35 24.08
N GLY A 55 9.05 0.33 24.95
CA GLY A 55 8.24 0.17 26.15
C GLY A 55 8.29 1.35 27.14
N ASP A 56 9.35 2.16 27.11
CA ASP A 56 9.48 3.40 27.88
C ASP A 56 8.52 4.52 27.45
N LEU A 57 7.98 4.43 26.23
CA LEU A 57 7.04 5.40 25.65
C LEU A 57 5.61 4.85 25.53
N MET A 58 5.42 3.56 25.80
CA MET A 58 4.12 2.91 25.70
C MET A 58 3.34 3.11 27.01
N PRO A 59 1.99 3.30 26.95
CA PRO A 59 1.17 3.42 28.14
C PRO A 59 1.34 2.20 29.04
N THR A 60 1.51 2.44 30.35
CA THR A 60 1.55 1.36 31.35
C THR A 60 0.26 0.53 31.24
N ARG A 61 0.40 -0.78 31.05
CA ARG A 61 -0.73 -1.70 30.82
C ARG A 61 -1.55 -1.84 32.11
N VAL A 62 -2.70 -1.15 32.20
CA VAL A 62 -3.61 -1.26 33.37
C VAL A 62 -4.97 -1.91 33.00
N GLY A 63 -5.10 -2.51 31.80
CA GLY A 63 -6.38 -3.08 31.34
C GLY A 63 -6.26 -4.36 30.52
N ALA A 64 -7.40 -4.98 30.23
CA ALA A 64 -7.51 -6.11 29.31
C ALA A 64 -6.92 -5.71 27.95
N GLN A 65 -6.15 -6.62 27.33
CA GLN A 65 -5.65 -6.39 25.98
C GLN A 65 -6.82 -6.12 25.05
N SER A 66 -6.66 -5.13 24.17
CA SER A 66 -7.57 -4.94 23.05
C SER A 66 -7.75 -6.28 22.32
N THR A 67 -8.99 -6.77 22.21
CA THR A 67 -9.32 -7.98 21.44
C THR A 67 -9.39 -7.70 19.94
N PHE A 68 -9.10 -6.47 19.53
CA PHE A 68 -9.19 -5.98 18.17
C PHE A 68 -7.88 -6.31 17.42
N PRO A 69 -7.91 -6.98 16.24
CA PRO A 69 -6.73 -7.17 15.39
C PRO A 69 -6.00 -5.87 15.09
N ARG A 70 -4.70 -5.96 14.80
CA ARG A 70 -3.87 -4.78 14.59
C ARG A 70 -3.94 -4.34 13.13
N SER A 71 -4.49 -3.17 12.87
CA SER A 71 -4.43 -2.59 11.52
C SER A 71 -3.02 -2.21 11.12
N LEU A 72 -2.68 -2.60 9.90
CA LEU A 72 -1.35 -2.48 9.35
C LEU A 72 -1.43 -2.02 7.90
N THR A 73 -0.44 -1.22 7.52
CA THR A 73 -0.16 -0.88 6.14
C THR A 73 1.30 -1.20 5.84
N VAL A 74 1.51 -1.95 4.76
CA VAL A 74 2.84 -2.26 4.23
C VAL A 74 2.99 -1.57 2.91
N ALA A 75 4.04 -0.76 2.77
CA ALA A 75 4.50 -0.23 1.50
C ALA A 75 5.90 -0.77 1.21
N SER A 76 6.13 -1.37 0.06
CA SER A 76 7.46 -1.76 -0.42
C SER A 76 7.74 -1.06 -1.73
N ASP A 77 8.92 -0.48 -1.84
CA ASP A 77 9.46 0.16 -3.03
C ASP A 77 10.94 -0.26 -3.19
N ASP A 78 11.67 0.34 -4.12
CA ASP A 78 13.10 0.04 -4.33
C ASP A 78 14.00 0.48 -3.15
N GLU A 79 13.53 1.40 -2.30
CA GLU A 79 14.25 1.87 -1.12
C GLU A 79 14.07 0.94 0.10
N GLY A 80 13.18 -0.07 -0.02
CA GLY A 80 12.94 -1.09 1.00
C GLY A 80 11.47 -1.20 1.39
N ILE A 81 11.24 -1.60 2.63
CA ILE A 81 9.89 -1.88 3.17
C ILE A 81 9.59 -0.92 4.29
N VAL A 82 8.42 -0.29 4.25
CA VAL A 82 7.86 0.55 5.29
C VAL A 82 6.59 -0.12 5.82
N LEU A 83 6.54 -0.31 7.13
CA LEU A 83 5.38 -0.79 7.86
C LEU A 83 4.83 0.34 8.74
N ILE A 84 3.52 0.51 8.77
CA ILE A 84 2.84 1.50 9.60
C ILE A 84 1.70 0.79 10.33
N THR A 85 1.62 0.98 11.64
CA THR A 85 0.61 0.31 12.47
C THR A 85 0.32 1.04 13.78
N SER A 86 -0.77 0.64 14.44
CA SER A 86 -1.10 1.08 15.79
C SER A 86 -0.34 0.29 16.87
N PRO A 87 -0.11 0.89 18.05
CA PRO A 87 0.24 0.12 19.24
C PRO A 87 -0.88 -0.88 19.61
N ARG A 88 -0.52 -2.03 20.20
CA ARG A 88 -1.44 -3.12 20.60
C ARG A 88 -2.57 -2.66 21.51
N SER A 89 -2.26 -1.73 22.40
CA SER A 89 -3.19 -1.26 23.44
C SER A 89 -3.97 -0.03 22.98
N TRP A 90 -4.01 0.23 21.68
CA TRP A 90 -4.77 1.33 21.13
C TRP A 90 -6.27 1.08 21.32
N THR A 91 -6.92 2.02 21.99
CA THR A 91 -8.37 2.03 22.19
C THR A 91 -8.96 3.16 21.36
N PRO A 92 -10.10 2.95 20.68
CA PRO A 92 -10.73 4.00 19.90
C PRO A 92 -11.03 5.24 20.76
N PRO A 93 -10.55 6.44 20.37
CA PRO A 93 -10.84 7.66 21.10
C PRO A 93 -12.30 8.08 20.89
N THR A 94 -12.86 8.84 21.82
CA THR A 94 -14.17 9.48 21.63
C THR A 94 -14.10 10.95 21.24
N SER A 95 -12.91 11.56 21.37
CA SER A 95 -12.63 12.94 20.97
C SER A 95 -11.16 13.12 20.59
N ILE A 96 -10.81 14.29 20.02
CA ILE A 96 -9.43 14.59 19.63
C ILE A 96 -8.52 14.82 20.84
N GLU A 97 -9.07 15.33 21.94
CA GLU A 97 -8.34 15.57 23.18
C GLU A 97 -7.78 14.28 23.80
N GLU A 98 -8.47 13.14 23.61
CA GLU A 98 -8.01 11.83 24.07
C GLU A 98 -6.77 11.32 23.33
N LEU A 99 -6.49 11.87 22.14
CA LEU A 99 -5.30 11.52 21.34
C LEU A 99 -4.05 12.29 21.78
N ASN A 100 -4.20 13.34 22.58
CA ASN A 100 -3.07 14.14 23.04
C ASN A 100 -2.16 13.31 23.97
N GLY A 101 -0.88 13.27 23.65
CA GLY A 101 0.12 12.51 24.38
C GLY A 101 0.00 10.98 24.20
N LYS A 102 -0.72 10.52 23.18
CA LYS A 102 -0.88 9.09 22.89
C LYS A 102 -0.01 8.65 21.71
N PRO A 103 0.61 7.47 21.77
CA PRO A 103 1.28 6.90 20.62
C PRO A 103 0.25 6.51 19.56
N LEU A 104 0.40 7.05 18.35
CA LEU A 104 -0.51 6.81 17.22
C LEU A 104 0.13 5.98 16.11
N PHE A 105 1.44 6.12 15.90
CA PHE A 105 2.16 5.50 14.79
C PHE A 105 3.33 4.68 15.29
N ILE A 106 3.37 3.39 14.99
CA ILE A 106 4.61 2.63 14.94
C ILE A 106 5.00 2.54 13.47
N LYS A 107 6.15 3.11 13.14
CA LYS A 107 6.75 3.03 11.81
C LYS A 107 7.97 2.14 11.88
N ILE A 108 8.00 1.11 11.04
CA ILE A 108 9.20 0.28 10.84
C ILE A 108 9.69 0.47 9.41
N ARG A 109 10.99 0.68 9.23
CA ARG A 109 11.63 0.70 7.91
C ARG A 109 12.68 -0.39 7.86
N CYS A 110 12.56 -1.30 6.91
CA CYS A 110 13.55 -2.32 6.61
C CYS A 110 14.26 -2.00 5.30
N THR A 111 15.59 -2.06 5.29
CA THR A 111 16.38 -1.94 4.06
C THR A 111 16.22 -3.19 3.19
N SER A 112 16.68 -3.12 1.93
CA SER A 112 16.77 -4.29 1.04
C SER A 112 17.66 -5.42 1.59
N THR A 113 18.57 -5.11 2.52
CA THR A 113 19.38 -6.10 3.25
C THR A 113 18.66 -6.72 4.46
N GLY A 114 17.40 -6.37 4.67
CA GLY A 114 16.56 -6.91 5.75
C GLY A 114 16.77 -6.26 7.12
N LYS A 115 17.66 -5.26 7.24
CA LYS A 115 17.89 -4.55 8.51
C LYS A 115 16.75 -3.59 8.79
N CYS A 116 16.08 -3.76 9.93
CA CYS A 116 14.91 -2.99 10.30
C CYS A 116 15.21 -1.98 11.41
N HIS A 117 14.59 -0.81 11.33
CA HIS A 117 14.61 0.22 12.36
C HIS A 117 13.19 0.68 12.67
N VAL A 118 12.96 1.12 13.90
CA VAL A 118 11.64 1.52 14.38
C VAL A 118 11.60 2.93 14.96
N TRP A 119 10.45 3.56 14.78
CA TRP A 119 10.09 4.86 15.32
C TRP A 119 8.66 4.84 15.87
N LEU A 120 8.41 5.73 16.83
CA LEU A 120 7.09 5.97 17.42
C LEU A 120 6.66 7.41 17.16
N GLY A 121 5.45 7.62 16.66
CA GLY A 121 4.82 8.94 16.55
C GLY A 121 3.77 9.15 17.64
N GLU A 122 3.86 10.26 18.37
CA GLU A 122 2.93 10.70 19.40
C GLU A 122 2.34 12.07 19.02
N LEU A 123 1.00 12.17 19.04
CA LEU A 123 0.33 13.44 18.75
C LEU A 123 0.31 14.33 20.00
N MET A 124 0.74 15.58 19.84
CA MET A 124 0.77 16.58 20.89
C MET A 124 -0.04 17.81 20.47
N SER A 125 -0.93 18.28 21.32
CA SER A 125 -1.55 19.60 21.19
C SER A 125 -0.55 20.69 21.61
N ASP A 126 -0.51 21.78 20.86
CA ASP A 126 0.31 22.95 21.21
C ASP A 126 -0.41 23.96 22.14
N GLY A 127 -1.67 23.68 22.51
CA GLY A 127 -2.49 24.53 23.37
C GLY A 127 -3.02 25.81 22.72
N GLN A 128 -2.65 26.13 21.48
CA GLN A 128 -3.05 27.34 20.75
C GLN A 128 -3.92 27.07 19.51
N GLN A 129 -4.46 25.84 19.37
CA GLN A 129 -5.29 25.30 18.28
C GLN A 129 -4.55 24.47 17.22
N GLY A 130 -3.24 24.23 17.39
CA GLY A 130 -2.47 23.38 16.49
C GLY A 130 -2.10 22.03 17.11
N TYR A 131 -1.65 21.13 16.23
CA TYR A 131 -1.15 19.82 16.60
C TYR A 131 0.25 19.63 16.02
N ARG A 132 1.05 18.86 16.75
CA ARG A 132 2.39 18.47 16.35
C ARG A 132 2.56 16.98 16.55
N MET A 133 3.30 16.34 15.64
CA MET A 133 3.71 14.95 15.81
C MET A 133 5.11 14.94 16.39
N THR A 134 5.27 14.37 17.57
CA THR A 134 6.60 14.08 18.13
C THR A 134 6.99 12.67 17.74
N TRP A 135 8.05 12.55 16.97
CA TRP A 135 8.64 11.29 16.56
C TRP A 135 9.79 10.92 17.50
N TYR A 136 9.81 9.68 17.94
CA TYR A 136 10.86 9.11 18.78
C TYR A 136 11.58 8.00 18.02
N GLY A 137 12.91 7.97 18.13
CA GLY A 137 13.76 6.99 17.48
C GLY A 137 14.71 6.30 18.47
N ASP A 138 15.98 6.23 18.09
CA ASP A 138 17.04 5.60 18.88
C ASP A 138 17.32 6.35 20.20
N LYS A 139 18.19 5.78 21.04
CA LYS A 139 18.70 6.42 22.26
C LYS A 139 20.10 6.98 22.04
N ASP A 140 20.39 8.11 22.66
CA ASP A 140 21.75 8.62 22.76
C ASP A 140 22.60 7.78 23.73
N SER A 141 23.89 8.11 23.86
CA SER A 141 24.84 7.39 24.74
C SER A 141 24.47 7.44 26.23
N SER A 142 23.58 8.35 26.64
CA SER A 142 23.05 8.44 28.01
C SER A 142 21.78 7.62 28.22
N GLY A 143 21.28 6.94 27.18
CA GLY A 143 20.03 6.18 27.21
C GLY A 143 18.78 7.04 27.03
N ARG A 144 18.92 8.33 26.71
CA ARG A 144 17.78 9.23 26.46
C ARG A 144 17.30 9.09 25.02
N ARG A 145 15.98 9.04 24.84
CA ARG A 145 15.33 8.98 23.51
C ARG A 145 15.65 10.23 22.68
N LEU A 146 16.12 10.00 21.46
CA LEU A 146 16.17 11.01 20.42
C LEU A 146 14.75 11.26 19.91
N ARG A 147 14.42 12.54 19.70
CA ARG A 147 13.11 12.94 19.21
C ARG A 147 13.18 14.16 18.30
N THR A 148 12.25 14.22 17.35
CA THR A 148 12.04 15.36 16.46
C THR A 148 10.55 15.64 16.35
N THR A 149 10.16 16.91 16.32
CA THR A 149 8.75 17.31 16.27
C THR A 149 8.41 18.03 14.98
N THR A 150 7.45 17.50 14.23
CA THR A 150 6.91 18.08 12.99
C THR A 150 5.52 18.67 13.21
N GLU A 151 5.10 19.61 12.38
CA GLU A 151 3.70 20.05 12.35
C GLU A 151 2.79 18.90 11.92
N ALA A 152 1.60 18.80 12.52
CA ALA A 152 0.59 17.83 12.13
C ALA A 152 -0.69 18.57 11.75
N GLN A 153 -1.25 18.22 10.59
CA GLN A 153 -2.58 18.69 10.19
C GLN A 153 -3.60 17.71 10.75
N VAL A 154 -4.63 18.23 11.41
CA VAL A 154 -5.68 17.43 12.02
C VAL A 154 -7.02 17.98 11.57
N GLU A 155 -7.79 17.13 10.93
CA GLU A 155 -9.17 17.41 10.56
C GLU A 155 -10.09 16.51 11.38
N VAL A 156 -11.13 17.10 11.95
CA VAL A 156 -12.13 16.38 12.75
C VAL A 156 -13.48 16.53 12.07
N GLY A 157 -14.12 15.40 11.79
CA GLY A 157 -15.46 15.33 11.22
C GLY A 157 -16.47 14.72 12.20
N GLN A 158 -17.75 15.05 12.00
CA GLN A 158 -18.85 14.23 12.50
C GLN A 158 -19.15 13.15 11.47
N SER A 159 -19.43 11.91 11.89
CA SER A 159 -19.83 10.89 10.92
C SER A 159 -21.19 11.29 10.31
N LYS A 160 -21.15 11.73 9.06
CA LYS A 160 -22.23 11.47 8.11
C LYS A 160 -21.86 10.17 7.40
N PRO A 161 -22.81 9.35 6.93
CA PRO A 161 -22.43 8.13 6.23
C PRO A 161 -21.73 8.50 4.91
N PRO A 162 -20.47 8.10 4.75
CA PRO A 162 -20.17 7.16 3.69
C PRO A 162 -19.61 5.86 4.27
N ILE A 163 -19.50 4.83 3.42
CA ILE A 163 -18.98 3.51 3.76
C ILE A 163 -17.55 3.69 4.33
N PRO A 164 -17.29 3.42 5.62
CA PRO A 164 -15.95 3.62 6.17
C PRO A 164 -14.98 2.66 5.48
N PRO A 165 -13.82 3.13 4.99
CA PRO A 165 -12.80 2.25 4.40
C PRO A 165 -12.28 1.23 5.42
N CYS A 166 -12.42 1.54 6.70
CA CYS A 166 -11.83 0.81 7.82
C CYS A 166 -12.92 0.65 8.88
N LYS A 167 -13.56 -0.53 8.92
CA LYS A 167 -14.82 -0.71 9.68
C LYS A 167 -14.67 -0.57 11.20
N PHE A 168 -13.50 -0.85 11.76
CA PHE A 168 -13.32 -0.98 13.23
C PHE A 168 -11.94 -0.54 13.75
N TYR A 169 -11.10 0.09 12.91
CA TYR A 169 -9.70 0.36 13.23
C TYR A 169 -9.18 1.63 12.58
N PRO A 170 -8.11 2.23 13.11
CA PRO A 170 -7.38 3.25 12.39
C PRO A 170 -6.81 2.67 11.10
N CYS A 171 -7.07 3.34 9.99
CA CYS A 171 -6.30 3.10 8.78
C CYS A 171 -5.02 3.91 8.80
N TYR A 172 -3.97 3.30 8.29
CA TYR A 172 -2.68 3.91 8.14
C TYR A 172 -2.34 4.02 6.66
N SER A 173 -1.74 5.13 6.30
CA SER A 173 -1.50 5.46 4.90
C SER A 173 -0.18 6.21 4.75
N LYS A 174 0.42 6.09 3.57
CA LYS A 174 1.69 6.72 3.19
C LYS A 174 1.45 7.39 1.84
N LYS A 175 1.70 8.70 1.76
CA LYS A 175 1.59 9.47 0.51
C LYS A 175 2.74 10.45 0.35
N TRP A 176 3.07 10.75 -0.90
CA TRP A 176 4.06 11.72 -1.28
C TRP A 176 3.37 13.04 -1.64
N VAL A 177 3.73 14.14 -0.97
CA VAL A 177 3.05 15.43 -1.15
C VAL A 177 4.03 16.59 -1.23
N LYS A 178 3.58 17.67 -1.88
CA LYS A 178 4.27 18.95 -1.88
C LYS A 178 3.76 19.81 -0.72
N PHE A 179 4.66 20.20 0.17
CA PHE A 179 4.36 21.08 1.30
C PHE A 179 4.20 22.55 0.84
N PRO A 180 3.52 23.40 1.64
CA PRO A 180 3.34 24.83 1.31
C PRO A 180 4.65 25.60 1.10
N ASN A 181 5.74 25.17 1.72
CA ASN A 181 7.08 25.74 1.56
C ASN A 181 7.76 25.34 0.22
N GLY A 182 7.08 24.57 -0.63
CA GLY A 182 7.57 24.10 -1.92
C GLY A 182 8.41 22.84 -1.88
N GLN A 183 8.77 22.33 -0.70
CA GLN A 183 9.49 21.07 -0.54
C GLN A 183 8.55 19.88 -0.68
N TRP A 184 9.06 18.77 -1.18
CA TRP A 184 8.31 17.52 -1.23
C TRP A 184 8.73 16.59 -0.09
N GLY A 185 7.80 15.77 0.40
CA GLY A 185 8.10 14.81 1.43
C GLY A 185 7.02 13.76 1.64
N TRP A 186 7.42 12.70 2.36
CA TRP A 186 6.51 11.65 2.79
C TRP A 186 5.66 12.15 3.95
N VAL A 187 4.35 12.00 3.80
CA VAL A 187 3.39 12.20 4.87
C VAL A 187 2.79 10.85 5.25
N TYR A 188 2.70 10.66 6.56
CA TYR A 188 2.03 9.53 7.18
C TYR A 188 0.66 10.00 7.60
N ASP A 189 -0.32 9.21 7.22
CA ASP A 189 -1.73 9.50 7.33
C ASP A 189 -2.36 8.45 8.24
N ILE A 190 -3.19 8.90 9.19
CA ILE A 190 -4.07 8.04 9.95
C ILE A 190 -5.50 8.56 9.88
N LEU A 191 -6.42 7.68 9.46
CA LEU A 191 -7.85 7.89 9.53
C LEU A 191 -8.42 7.06 10.67
N ILE A 192 -8.91 7.73 11.72
CA ILE A 192 -9.45 7.10 12.91
C ILE A 192 -10.97 7.08 12.84
N TRP A 193 -11.53 5.88 12.79
CA TRP A 193 -12.97 5.65 12.93
C TRP A 193 -13.23 4.87 14.24
N PRO A 194 -13.79 5.50 15.28
CA PRO A 194 -14.14 4.80 16.50
C PRO A 194 -15.41 3.97 16.31
N ASN A 195 -15.58 2.97 17.18
CA ASN A 195 -16.81 2.17 17.29
C ASN A 195 -18.08 2.99 17.63
N ASN A 196 -17.96 4.31 17.77
CA ASN A 196 -19.05 5.25 18.02
C ASN A 196 -19.17 6.23 16.84
N PRO A 197 -20.34 6.38 16.18
CA PRO A 197 -20.52 7.18 14.96
C PRO A 197 -20.39 8.71 15.15
N THR A 198 -19.79 9.22 16.22
CA THR A 198 -19.80 10.66 16.52
C THR A 198 -18.49 11.38 16.24
N PHE A 199 -17.38 10.66 16.00
CA PHE A 199 -16.06 11.24 15.85
C PHE A 199 -15.30 10.58 14.69
N ILE A 200 -14.67 11.36 13.83
CA ILE A 200 -13.67 10.89 12.87
C ILE A 200 -12.51 11.87 12.93
N ALA A 201 -11.28 11.37 13.02
CA ALA A 201 -10.08 12.19 12.92
C ALA A 201 -9.22 11.74 11.75
N HIS A 202 -8.75 12.70 10.96
CA HIS A 202 -7.77 12.52 9.92
C HIS A 202 -6.53 13.32 10.29
N ILE A 203 -5.41 12.64 10.43
CA ILE A 203 -4.17 13.25 10.90
C ILE A 203 -3.08 13.00 9.86
N LEU A 204 -2.51 14.09 9.36
CA LEU A 204 -1.41 14.10 8.40
C LEU A 204 -0.16 14.64 9.08
N ALA A 205 0.92 13.84 9.12
CA ALA A 205 2.18 14.23 9.73
C ALA A 205 3.39 13.88 8.83
N PRO A 206 4.28 14.84 8.52
CA PRO A 206 5.57 14.54 7.89
C PRO A 206 6.44 13.69 8.80
N PHE A 207 7.23 12.77 8.21
CA PHE A 207 8.27 12.07 8.96
C PHE A 207 9.62 12.78 8.83
N PRO A 208 10.33 13.05 9.94
CA PRO A 208 11.65 13.66 9.91
C PRO A 208 12.70 12.69 9.33
N SER A 209 13.34 13.07 8.23
CA SER A 209 14.31 12.21 7.52
C SER A 209 15.63 12.03 8.26
N ASP A 210 15.93 12.89 9.22
CA ASP A 210 17.20 12.96 9.97
C ASP A 210 17.16 12.26 11.33
N LEU A 211 16.00 11.74 11.75
CA LEU A 211 15.84 11.05 13.04
C LEU A 211 16.31 9.58 12.93
N PRO A 212 17.43 9.17 13.57
CA PRO A 212 17.85 7.78 13.58
C PRO A 212 16.83 6.89 14.30
N GLY A 213 16.53 5.74 13.72
CA GLY A 213 15.57 4.78 14.30
C GLY A 213 16.25 3.80 15.24
N GLN A 214 15.48 3.24 16.17
CA GLN A 214 15.97 2.18 17.05
C GLN A 214 16.15 0.89 16.21
N PRO A 215 17.33 0.26 16.18
CA PRO A 215 17.53 -0.97 15.44
C PRO A 215 16.72 -2.13 16.02
N LEU A 216 16.13 -2.92 15.14
CA LEU A 216 15.49 -4.21 15.44
C LEU A 216 16.48 -5.35 15.11
N GLN A 217 16.35 -6.46 15.83
CA GLN A 217 17.04 -7.72 15.58
C GLN A 217 16.32 -8.54 14.51
N GLY A 218 14.99 -8.45 14.46
CA GLY A 218 14.19 -9.09 13.42
C GLY A 218 14.50 -8.56 12.02
N THR A 219 14.35 -9.44 11.05
CA THR A 219 14.48 -9.11 9.62
C THR A 219 13.16 -9.36 8.91
N LEU A 220 13.01 -8.74 7.74
CA LEU A 220 11.84 -8.91 6.90
C LEU A 220 12.25 -9.28 5.48
N ASN A 221 11.57 -10.27 4.91
CA ASN A 221 11.79 -10.70 3.53
C ASN A 221 10.46 -10.75 2.76
N THR A 222 10.37 -9.99 1.67
CA THR A 222 9.22 -9.97 0.74
C THR A 222 9.33 -11.01 -0.38
N ASP A 223 10.48 -11.67 -0.54
CA ASP A 223 10.74 -12.64 -1.63
C ASP A 223 9.65 -13.70 -1.80
N PRO A 224 9.05 -14.30 -0.74
CA PRO A 224 8.01 -15.30 -0.92
C PRO A 224 6.76 -14.75 -1.63
N LEU A 225 6.26 -13.59 -1.19
CA LEU A 225 5.10 -12.92 -1.81
C LEU A 225 5.43 -12.48 -3.24
N VAL A 226 6.60 -11.86 -3.40
CA VAL A 226 7.13 -11.41 -4.69
C VAL A 226 7.27 -12.60 -5.65
N GLY A 227 7.78 -13.74 -5.19
CA GLY A 227 7.92 -14.95 -6.00
C GLY A 227 6.58 -15.49 -6.50
N LYS A 228 5.53 -15.44 -5.67
CA LYS A 228 4.17 -15.83 -6.08
C LYS A 228 3.60 -14.89 -7.14
N LEU A 229 3.75 -13.57 -6.96
CA LEU A 229 3.35 -12.58 -7.96
C LEU A 229 4.09 -12.76 -9.28
N ARG A 230 5.40 -13.04 -9.24
CA ARG A 230 6.20 -13.30 -10.45
C ARG A 230 5.66 -14.51 -11.22
N GLY A 231 5.37 -15.62 -10.52
CA GLY A 231 4.82 -16.83 -11.14
C GLY A 231 3.48 -16.61 -11.87
N VAL A 232 2.68 -15.64 -11.42
CA VAL A 232 1.46 -15.21 -12.13
C VAL A 232 1.84 -14.50 -13.43
N VAL A 233 2.74 -13.51 -13.36
CA VAL A 233 3.08 -12.61 -14.46
C VAL A 233 3.84 -13.30 -15.59
N ASP A 234 4.70 -14.27 -15.29
CA ASP A 234 5.54 -14.94 -16.28
C ASP A 234 4.73 -15.71 -17.33
N ASN A 235 3.51 -16.12 -16.99
CA ASN A 235 2.64 -16.93 -17.86
C ASN A 235 1.54 -16.12 -18.57
N LEU A 236 1.43 -14.82 -18.32
CA LEU A 236 0.41 -13.97 -18.93
C LEU A 236 0.91 -13.36 -20.25
N ARG A 237 0.01 -13.28 -21.24
CA ARG A 237 0.27 -12.55 -22.48
C ARG A 237 0.24 -11.05 -22.19
N LYS A 238 1.40 -10.42 -22.32
CA LYS A 238 1.62 -9.00 -22.02
C LYS A 238 2.35 -8.30 -23.18
N PRO A 239 2.13 -6.99 -23.39
CA PRO A 239 2.75 -6.23 -24.48
C PRO A 239 4.27 -6.06 -24.31
N TYR A 240 4.75 -6.04 -23.06
CA TYR A 240 6.17 -5.92 -22.72
C TYR A 240 6.51 -6.81 -21.53
N GLU A 241 7.80 -7.13 -21.37
CA GLU A 241 8.31 -7.63 -20.10
C GLU A 241 8.21 -6.57 -19.01
N VAL A 242 8.16 -6.98 -17.74
CA VAL A 242 8.10 -6.05 -16.60
C VAL A 242 9.44 -5.90 -15.90
N GLU A 243 9.64 -4.75 -15.26
CA GLU A 243 10.70 -4.54 -14.28
C GLU A 243 10.30 -5.16 -12.94
N TRP A 244 11.30 -5.57 -12.16
CA TRP A 244 11.10 -6.34 -10.94
C TRP A 244 12.20 -6.00 -9.93
N PRO A 245 11.91 -5.90 -8.62
CA PRO A 245 10.64 -6.17 -7.91
C PRO A 245 9.53 -5.13 -8.14
N PRO A 246 8.25 -5.51 -7.93
CA PRO A 246 7.14 -4.56 -7.97
C PRO A 246 7.13 -3.67 -6.74
N ALA A 247 6.52 -2.48 -6.86
CA ALA A 247 6.04 -1.77 -5.69
C ALA A 247 4.85 -2.54 -5.10
N ILE A 248 4.76 -2.62 -3.77
CA ILE A 248 3.70 -3.34 -3.05
C ILE A 248 3.03 -2.38 -2.08
N LEU A 249 1.71 -2.41 -2.02
CA LEU A 249 0.90 -1.77 -1.00
C LEU A 249 -0.10 -2.79 -0.44
N LEU A 250 0.06 -3.21 0.81
CA LEU A 250 -0.88 -4.08 1.51
C LEU A 250 -1.55 -3.33 2.65
N ARG A 251 -2.87 -3.32 2.65
CA ARG A 251 -3.72 -2.89 3.77
C ARG A 251 -4.78 -3.97 4.02
N GLU A 252 -5.52 -3.87 5.12
CA GLU A 252 -6.50 -4.90 5.48
C GLU A 252 -7.64 -5.02 4.45
N ASP A 253 -8.09 -3.90 3.90
CA ASP A 253 -9.19 -3.79 2.94
C ASP A 253 -8.78 -4.01 1.48
N LYS A 254 -7.52 -3.67 1.14
CA LYS A 254 -7.03 -3.66 -0.25
C LYS A 254 -5.57 -4.10 -0.33
N ALA A 255 -5.21 -4.82 -1.41
CA ALA A 255 -3.83 -5.14 -1.73
C ALA A 255 -3.52 -4.82 -3.19
N LEU A 256 -2.42 -4.12 -3.42
CA LEU A 256 -1.94 -3.71 -4.72
C LEU A 256 -0.48 -4.12 -4.87
N ALA A 257 -0.10 -4.58 -6.06
CA ALA A 257 1.30 -4.66 -6.45
C ALA A 257 1.45 -4.19 -7.90
N PHE A 258 2.37 -3.27 -8.14
CA PHE A 258 2.57 -2.67 -9.45
C PHE A 258 3.99 -2.95 -9.96
N ALA A 259 4.08 -3.53 -11.16
CA ALA A 259 5.32 -3.79 -11.86
C ALA A 259 5.32 -3.00 -13.19
N PRO A 260 6.23 -2.02 -13.39
CA PRO A 260 6.24 -1.25 -14.62
C PRO A 260 6.70 -2.11 -15.79
N TYR A 261 6.21 -1.80 -16.98
CA TYR A 261 6.75 -2.43 -18.19
C TYR A 261 8.14 -1.90 -18.51
N LYS A 262 8.99 -2.76 -19.09
CA LYS A 262 10.25 -2.38 -19.76
C LYS A 262 9.96 -1.70 -21.10
N ASN A 263 9.18 -0.62 -21.04
CA ASN A 263 8.81 0.20 -22.17
C ASN A 263 9.78 1.39 -22.21
N PRO A 264 10.66 1.51 -23.23
CA PRO A 264 11.66 2.58 -23.30
C PRO A 264 11.07 4.00 -23.23
N LYS A 265 9.79 4.18 -23.59
CA LYS A 265 9.14 5.48 -23.48
C LYS A 265 8.92 5.93 -22.04
N LEU A 266 8.75 5.01 -21.08
CA LEU A 266 8.52 5.36 -19.68
C LEU A 266 9.74 6.05 -19.05
N SER A 267 10.95 5.71 -19.48
CA SER A 267 12.20 6.31 -18.98
C SER A 267 12.69 7.50 -19.82
N GLN A 268 12.03 7.80 -20.95
CA GLN A 268 12.44 8.86 -21.88
C GLN A 268 11.46 10.02 -21.94
N ALA A 269 10.23 9.83 -21.47
CA ALA A 269 9.20 10.85 -21.56
C ALA A 269 9.53 12.06 -20.69
N GLN A 270 9.38 13.25 -21.25
CA GLN A 270 9.66 14.52 -20.56
C GLN A 270 8.38 15.25 -20.13
N LYS A 271 7.22 14.78 -20.60
CA LYS A 271 5.91 15.31 -20.25
C LYS A 271 4.84 14.20 -20.27
N PRO A 272 3.76 14.31 -19.48
CA PRO A 272 2.72 13.28 -19.41
C PRO A 272 2.09 12.92 -20.76
N GLU A 273 1.96 13.88 -21.67
CA GLU A 273 1.29 13.69 -22.96
C GLU A 273 2.01 12.67 -23.85
N GLU A 274 3.32 12.49 -23.66
CA GLU A 274 4.13 11.49 -24.40
C GLU A 274 3.84 10.05 -23.96
N LEU A 275 3.26 9.89 -22.76
CA LEU A 275 2.86 8.61 -22.19
C LEU A 275 1.39 8.26 -22.45
N LEU A 276 0.63 9.14 -23.12
CA LEU A 276 -0.74 8.84 -23.51
C LEU A 276 -0.80 7.62 -24.43
N ASN A 277 -1.73 6.74 -24.11
CA ASN A 277 -1.98 5.43 -24.72
C ASN A 277 -0.80 4.46 -24.64
N GLN A 278 0.24 4.76 -23.86
CA GLN A 278 1.35 3.83 -23.62
C GLN A 278 1.00 2.84 -22.52
N ASP A 279 1.46 1.60 -22.69
CA ASP A 279 1.43 0.57 -21.65
C ASP A 279 2.39 0.97 -20.52
N LEU A 280 1.84 1.17 -19.31
CA LEU A 280 2.58 1.61 -18.13
C LEU A 280 3.13 0.43 -17.32
N GLY A 281 2.30 -0.59 -17.08
CA GLY A 281 2.68 -1.73 -16.27
C GLY A 281 1.54 -2.68 -15.93
N LEU A 282 1.85 -3.64 -15.07
CA LEU A 282 0.92 -4.60 -14.50
C LEU A 282 0.54 -4.19 -13.09
N LEU A 283 -0.76 -4.17 -12.81
CA LEU A 283 -1.32 -4.01 -11.48
C LEU A 283 -1.98 -5.31 -11.06
N TYR A 284 -1.43 -5.95 -10.03
CA TYR A 284 -2.20 -6.86 -9.20
C TYR A 284 -3.10 -6.03 -8.28
N LEU A 285 -4.39 -6.36 -8.24
CA LEU A 285 -5.38 -5.68 -7.42
C LEU A 285 -6.26 -6.71 -6.71
N ARG A 286 -6.34 -6.60 -5.38
CA ARG A 286 -7.30 -7.30 -4.55
C ARG A 286 -8.20 -6.31 -3.82
N LEU A 287 -9.51 -6.46 -4.03
CA LEU A 287 -10.56 -5.70 -3.36
C LEU A 287 -11.47 -6.70 -2.63
N GLY A 288 -11.35 -6.79 -1.30
CA GLY A 288 -11.96 -7.88 -0.54
C GLY A 288 -11.46 -9.24 -1.04
N ASP A 289 -12.37 -10.09 -1.52
CA ASP A 289 -12.08 -11.44 -2.03
C ASP A 289 -11.80 -11.48 -3.54
N ALA A 290 -12.06 -10.39 -4.27
CA ALA A 290 -11.88 -10.35 -5.71
C ALA A 290 -10.43 -9.97 -6.07
N THR A 291 -9.76 -10.82 -6.85
CA THR A 291 -8.40 -10.59 -7.35
C THR A 291 -8.37 -10.41 -8.86
N ARG A 292 -7.56 -9.46 -9.33
CA ARG A 292 -7.34 -9.19 -10.75
C ARG A 292 -5.88 -8.89 -11.03
N VAL A 293 -5.47 -9.16 -12.27
CA VAL A 293 -4.20 -8.67 -12.83
C VAL A 293 -4.54 -7.85 -14.06
N LEU A 294 -4.22 -6.56 -13.98
CA LEU A 294 -4.63 -5.57 -14.93
C LEU A 294 -3.41 -5.02 -15.66
N SER A 295 -3.47 -4.93 -16.98
CA SER A 295 -2.53 -4.10 -17.74
C SER A 295 -3.04 -2.67 -17.78
N LEU A 296 -2.21 -1.72 -17.38
CA LEU A 296 -2.57 -0.31 -17.25
C LEU A 296 -2.04 0.53 -18.41
N LYS A 297 -2.87 1.46 -18.89
CA LYS A 297 -2.52 2.52 -19.84
C LYS A 297 -3.02 3.86 -19.34
N LEU A 298 -2.20 4.91 -19.46
CA LEU A 298 -2.69 6.27 -19.28
C LEU A 298 -3.48 6.68 -20.53
N VAL A 299 -4.70 7.14 -20.37
CA VAL A 299 -5.52 7.69 -21.46
C VAL A 299 -6.10 9.03 -21.03
N GLN A 300 -6.47 9.85 -22.01
CA GLN A 300 -7.09 11.15 -21.80
C GLN A 300 -8.42 11.19 -22.57
N ASP A 301 -9.46 11.73 -21.92
CA ASP A 301 -10.80 11.87 -22.49
C ASP A 301 -11.28 13.29 -22.20
N GLY A 302 -11.24 14.16 -23.22
CA GLY A 302 -11.37 15.60 -23.03
C GLY A 302 -10.21 16.15 -22.18
N GLU A 303 -10.54 16.80 -21.07
CA GLU A 303 -9.57 17.36 -20.12
C GLU A 303 -9.20 16.40 -18.98
N GLU A 304 -9.88 15.25 -18.88
CA GLU A 304 -9.71 14.31 -17.76
C GLU A 304 -8.76 13.15 -18.12
N TYR A 305 -7.99 12.71 -17.14
CA TYR A 305 -7.07 11.57 -17.26
C TYR A 305 -7.66 10.31 -16.60
N PHE A 306 -7.37 9.16 -17.22
CA PHE A 306 -7.81 7.86 -16.72
C PHE A 306 -6.70 6.82 -16.85
N LEU A 307 -6.69 5.86 -15.94
CA LEU A 307 -6.01 4.59 -16.13
C LEU A 307 -6.99 3.61 -16.78
N ALA A 308 -6.81 3.35 -18.07
CA ALA A 308 -7.49 2.26 -18.76
C ALA A 308 -6.83 0.94 -18.35
N ALA A 309 -7.60 0.09 -17.66
CA ALA A 309 -7.16 -1.18 -17.12
C ALA A 309 -7.80 -2.33 -17.91
N THR A 310 -6.99 -3.22 -18.47
CA THR A 310 -7.46 -4.43 -19.17
C THR A 310 -7.13 -5.65 -18.32
N ASP A 311 -8.13 -6.50 -18.04
CA ASP A 311 -7.92 -7.73 -17.28
C ASP A 311 -7.16 -8.75 -18.14
N LEU A 312 -5.98 -9.18 -17.71
CA LEU A 312 -5.15 -10.08 -18.49
C LEU A 312 -5.64 -11.53 -18.48
N LYS A 313 -6.47 -11.92 -17.51
CA LYS A 313 -7.12 -13.23 -17.50
C LYS A 313 -8.37 -13.24 -18.37
N ASN A 314 -9.04 -12.09 -18.50
CA ASN A 314 -10.18 -11.93 -19.38
C ASN A 314 -10.12 -10.58 -20.11
N PRO A 315 -9.43 -10.49 -21.26
CA PRO A 315 -9.22 -9.23 -21.99
C PRO A 315 -10.50 -8.54 -22.48
N SER A 316 -11.64 -9.25 -22.46
CA SER A 316 -12.96 -8.63 -22.74
C SER A 316 -13.46 -7.75 -21.59
N GLN A 317 -12.88 -7.91 -20.40
CA GLN A 317 -13.18 -7.11 -19.22
C GLN A 317 -12.13 -6.01 -19.06
N GLY A 318 -12.61 -4.79 -18.87
CA GLY A 318 -11.78 -3.65 -18.54
C GLY A 318 -12.42 -2.81 -17.45
N ALA A 319 -11.60 -1.96 -16.84
CA ALA A 319 -12.01 -0.92 -15.93
C ALA A 319 -11.37 0.40 -16.35
N ARG A 320 -11.93 1.51 -15.91
CA ARG A 320 -11.32 2.83 -16.01
C ARG A 320 -11.28 3.42 -14.63
N PHE A 321 -10.08 3.78 -14.18
CA PHE A 321 -9.89 4.48 -12.92
C PHE A 321 -9.63 5.94 -13.22
N LYS A 322 -10.41 6.83 -12.61
CA LYS A 322 -10.20 8.27 -12.76
C LYS A 322 -8.88 8.65 -12.09
N VAL A 323 -8.11 9.53 -12.73
CA VAL A 323 -6.88 10.09 -12.17
C VAL A 323 -7.12 11.58 -11.96
N GLY A 324 -7.14 12.02 -10.70
CA GLY A 324 -7.43 13.42 -10.37
C GLY A 324 -6.27 14.36 -10.72
N GLN A 325 -5.03 13.89 -10.62
CA GLN A 325 -3.86 14.70 -10.94
C GLN A 325 -2.77 13.87 -11.64
N VAL A 326 -2.20 14.45 -12.69
CA VAL A 326 -1.10 13.87 -13.46
C VAL A 326 0.02 14.89 -13.49
N SER A 327 1.22 14.48 -13.09
CA SER A 327 2.39 15.37 -13.06
C SER A 327 3.69 14.62 -13.38
N MET A 328 4.71 15.38 -13.76
CA MET A 328 6.10 14.91 -13.80
C MET A 328 6.90 15.81 -12.86
N PRO A 329 7.15 15.37 -11.61
CA PRO A 329 7.52 16.28 -10.54
C PRO A 329 8.90 16.93 -10.69
N CYS A 330 9.83 16.40 -11.50
CA CYS A 330 11.02 17.07 -12.09
C CYS A 330 12.02 16.05 -12.70
N PRO A 331 13.04 16.48 -13.47
CA PRO A 331 14.12 15.62 -13.95
C PRO A 331 14.93 14.95 -12.81
N PRO A 332 15.65 13.85 -13.06
CA PRO A 332 16.19 12.92 -12.03
C PRO A 332 17.25 13.50 -11.08
N PHE A 333 17.70 14.74 -11.29
CA PHE A 333 18.85 15.32 -10.60
C PHE A 333 18.55 16.65 -9.87
N GLU A 334 17.32 17.17 -9.95
CA GLU A 334 16.97 18.49 -9.38
C GLU A 334 15.96 18.43 -8.23
N CYS A 335 15.38 17.27 -7.93
CA CYS A 335 14.40 17.10 -6.86
C CYS A 335 14.62 15.80 -6.08
N TYR A 336 14.26 15.83 -4.80
CA TYR A 336 14.03 14.63 -3.99
C TYR A 336 12.72 13.96 -4.45
N ALA A 337 12.61 13.58 -5.72
CA ALA A 337 11.47 12.80 -6.19
C ALA A 337 11.40 11.48 -5.39
N PRO A 338 10.20 10.92 -5.16
CA PRO A 338 10.10 9.57 -4.61
C PRO A 338 10.78 8.62 -5.59
N SER A 339 11.09 7.41 -5.13
CA SER A 339 11.47 6.32 -6.02
C SER A 339 10.71 6.36 -7.35
N PRO A 340 11.36 6.12 -8.50
CA PRO A 340 10.68 6.03 -9.79
C PRO A 340 9.59 4.94 -9.82
N LEU A 341 9.51 4.09 -8.78
CA LEU A 341 8.46 3.11 -8.62
C LEU A 341 7.95 3.10 -7.17
N PHE A 342 6.76 3.66 -6.94
CA PHE A 342 6.10 3.57 -5.63
C PHE A 342 4.58 3.49 -5.74
N LEU A 343 3.97 2.99 -4.66
CA LEU A 343 2.53 3.01 -4.43
C LEU A 343 2.24 3.79 -3.14
N GLY A 344 1.34 4.76 -3.25
CA GLY A 344 0.81 5.52 -2.12
C GLY A 344 -0.70 5.33 -1.98
N ILE A 345 -1.21 5.61 -0.79
CA ILE A 345 -2.64 5.65 -0.51
C ILE A 345 -2.92 6.85 0.39
N GLU A 346 -4.06 7.48 0.14
CA GLU A 346 -4.55 8.64 0.85
C GLU A 346 -5.96 8.34 1.33
N ASP A 347 -6.18 8.51 2.63
CA ASP A 347 -7.50 8.38 3.22
C ASP A 347 -8.20 9.74 3.27
N HIS A 348 -9.53 9.72 3.23
CA HIS A 348 -10.36 10.92 3.22
C HIS A 348 -11.46 10.82 4.26
N LEU A 349 -11.77 11.93 4.94
CA LEU A 349 -12.83 11.96 5.96
C LEU A 349 -14.22 11.62 5.43
N GLN A 350 -14.53 12.00 4.18
CA GLN A 350 -15.88 11.93 3.60
C GLN A 350 -15.90 11.27 2.20
N ALA A 351 -14.82 10.60 1.80
CA ALA A 351 -14.67 9.97 0.50
C ALA A 351 -13.93 8.63 0.61
N SER A 352 -14.03 7.81 -0.44
CA SER A 352 -13.23 6.60 -0.57
C SER A 352 -11.74 6.94 -0.64
N PRO A 353 -10.85 6.05 -0.16
CA PRO A 353 -9.41 6.26 -0.27
C PRO A 353 -8.98 6.34 -1.73
N THR A 354 -8.02 7.21 -2.00
CA THR A 354 -7.42 7.38 -3.33
C THR A 354 -5.98 6.88 -3.35
N PHE A 355 -5.51 6.46 -4.51
CA PHE A 355 -4.16 5.91 -4.67
C PHE A 355 -3.23 6.89 -5.37
N GLN A 356 -1.93 6.75 -5.09
CA GLN A 356 -0.84 7.36 -5.85
C GLN A 356 0.00 6.27 -6.51
N LEU A 357 0.43 6.52 -7.73
CA LEU A 357 1.30 5.62 -8.49
C LEU A 357 2.43 6.43 -9.12
N GLY A 358 3.66 6.13 -8.71
CA GLY A 358 4.88 6.60 -9.39
C GLY A 358 5.37 5.57 -10.40
N VAL A 359 5.61 6.00 -11.64
CA VAL A 359 6.16 5.17 -12.72
C VAL A 359 7.18 5.95 -13.54
N GLY A 360 8.47 5.65 -13.37
CA GLY A 360 9.53 6.49 -13.92
C GLY A 360 9.43 7.90 -13.36
N GLU A 361 9.32 8.90 -14.24
CA GLU A 361 9.09 10.30 -13.86
C GLU A 361 7.59 10.67 -13.78
N LEU A 362 6.68 9.76 -14.15
CA LEU A 362 5.25 10.01 -14.10
C LEU A 362 4.71 9.80 -12.68
N LEU A 363 4.03 10.82 -12.16
CA LEU A 363 3.26 10.75 -10.92
C LEU A 363 1.78 10.86 -11.24
N LEU A 364 1.04 9.82 -10.87
CA LEU A 364 -0.42 9.75 -10.95
C LEU A 364 -0.99 9.79 -9.54
N ASP A 365 -1.76 10.82 -9.25
CA ASP A 365 -2.35 11.09 -7.93
C ASP A 365 -3.87 11.07 -7.99
N LEU A 366 -4.49 10.88 -6.83
CA LEU A 366 -5.94 10.85 -6.66
C LEU A 366 -6.59 9.79 -7.57
N ILE A 367 -5.99 8.60 -7.64
CA ILE A 367 -6.52 7.50 -8.44
C ILE A 367 -7.69 6.86 -7.68
N GLU A 368 -8.89 6.95 -8.27
CA GLU A 368 -10.11 6.37 -7.71
C GLU A 368 -10.25 4.91 -8.14
N ILE A 369 -9.98 3.99 -7.21
CA ILE A 369 -10.23 2.55 -7.39
C ILE A 369 -11.46 2.18 -6.55
N PRO A 370 -12.54 1.68 -7.18
CA PRO A 370 -13.81 1.41 -6.50
C PRO A 370 -13.71 0.42 -5.34
#